data_AF-A0A5S5C7D0-F1
#
_entry.id   AF-A0A5S5C7D0-F1
#
_cell.length_a   1.000
_cell.length_b   1.000
_cell.length_c   1.000
_cell.angle_alpha   90.00
_cell.angle_beta   90.00
_cell.angle_gamma   90.00
#
_symmetry.space_group_name_H-M   'P 1'
#
loop_
_entity.id
_entity.type
_entity.pdbx_description
1 polymer ?
#
loop_
_entity_poly.entity_id
_entity_poly.type
_entity_poly.pdbx_seq_one_letter_code
_entity_poly.pdbx_strand_id
1 'polypeptide(L)'
;MDKEIIYKLFLLGQLHEHRADYMNDNSAELLNPINKIIVKIISKDEIQVRYNYYDENLIVMLTSETIYDFLEDLLTRDNAHKINTKTGELILIEKWKDELKDYIMKIQLDKEYDRYLKHVKLESMRFEIEYYDGIIVLRDKNKELITNILMLKNAVQHAI
;
A
#
# COMPACT_ATOMS: atom_id res chain seq x y z
N MET A 1 -2.17 6.86 -14.22
CA MET A 1 -1.43 7.21 -12.99
C MET A 1 -2.40 7.27 -11.82
N ASP A 2 -3.39 8.15 -11.85
CA ASP A 2 -4.42 8.22 -10.80
C ASP A 2 -5.18 6.90 -10.66
N LYS A 3 -5.59 6.31 -11.80
CA LYS A 3 -6.19 4.96 -11.84
C LYS A 3 -5.29 3.87 -11.24
N GLU A 4 -3.97 4.00 -11.36
CA GLU A 4 -3.04 3.00 -10.80
C GLU A 4 -2.94 3.14 -9.28
N ILE A 5 -2.92 4.38 -8.76
CA ILE A 5 -2.98 4.63 -7.31
C ILE A 5 -4.28 4.05 -6.77
N ILE A 6 -5.44 4.42 -7.33
CA ILE A 6 -6.74 3.89 -6.90
C ILE A 6 -6.79 2.36 -6.97
N TYR A 7 -6.25 1.76 -8.04
CA TYR A 7 -6.17 0.30 -8.18
C TYR A 7 -5.34 -0.35 -7.07
N LYS A 8 -4.17 0.21 -6.76
CA LYS A 8 -3.34 -0.26 -5.64
C LYS A 8 -4.05 -0.11 -4.30
N LEU A 9 -4.77 0.99 -4.07
CA LEU A 9 -5.54 1.19 -2.84
C LEU A 9 -6.68 0.19 -2.70
N PHE A 10 -7.37 -0.11 -3.81
CA PHE A 10 -8.41 -1.14 -3.83
C PHE A 10 -7.83 -2.51 -3.43
N LEU A 11 -6.72 -2.90 -4.04
CA LEU A 11 -6.05 -4.16 -3.70
C LEU A 11 -5.52 -4.17 -2.26
N LEU A 12 -5.04 -3.03 -1.76
CA LEU A 12 -4.60 -2.89 -0.37
C LEU A 12 -5.76 -3.10 0.61
N GLY A 13 -6.93 -2.54 0.32
CA GLY A 13 -8.14 -2.79 1.09
C GLY A 13 -8.49 -4.28 1.12
N GLN A 14 -8.46 -4.94 -0.03
CA GLN A 14 -8.74 -6.38 -0.13
C GLN A 14 -7.70 -7.25 0.58
N LEU A 15 -6.41 -6.88 0.54
CA LEU A 15 -5.34 -7.56 1.26
C LEU A 15 -5.64 -7.63 2.77
N HIS A 16 -6.21 -6.57 3.34
CA HIS A 16 -6.61 -6.52 4.75
C HIS A 16 -8.05 -6.99 5.00
N GLU A 17 -8.66 -7.68 4.05
CA GLU A 17 -10.03 -8.20 4.13
C GLU A 17 -11.11 -7.12 4.34
N HIS A 18 -10.80 -5.88 3.93
CA HIS A 18 -11.72 -4.75 4.03
C HIS A 18 -12.51 -4.58 2.74
N ARG A 19 -13.70 -4.01 2.85
CA ARG A 19 -14.49 -3.64 1.68
C ARG A 19 -13.84 -2.44 1.02
N ALA A 20 -13.45 -2.56 -0.24
CA ALA A 20 -12.94 -1.47 -1.05
C ALA A 20 -13.81 -1.32 -2.30
N ASP A 21 -14.22 -0.09 -2.61
CA ASP A 21 -15.07 0.22 -3.75
C ASP A 21 -14.47 1.36 -4.59
N TYR A 22 -14.50 1.19 -5.91
CA TYR A 22 -14.24 2.28 -6.84
C TYR A 22 -15.46 3.21 -6.85
N MET A 23 -15.27 4.47 -6.45
CA MET A 23 -16.33 5.47 -6.58
C MET A 23 -16.31 6.06 -7.99
N ASN A 24 -15.13 6.36 -8.52
CA ASN A 24 -14.88 6.79 -9.90
C ASN A 24 -13.37 6.67 -10.22
N ASP A 25 -12.93 7.20 -11.36
CA ASP A 25 -11.55 7.12 -11.83
C ASP A 25 -10.50 7.78 -10.92
N ASN A 26 -10.90 8.67 -10.00
CA ASN A 26 -10.01 9.40 -9.10
C ASN A 26 -10.37 9.27 -7.62
N SER A 27 -11.28 8.36 -7.24
CA SER A 27 -11.65 8.17 -5.85
C SER A 27 -12.06 6.74 -5.51
N ALA A 28 -11.75 6.37 -4.28
CA ALA A 28 -12.10 5.09 -3.68
C ALA A 28 -12.68 5.28 -2.28
N GLU A 29 -13.57 4.36 -1.91
CA GLU A 29 -14.06 4.19 -0.56
C GLU A 29 -13.51 2.88 0.01
N LEU A 30 -12.90 2.93 1.19
CA LEU A 30 -12.50 1.75 1.95
C LEU A 30 -13.27 1.73 3.27
N LEU A 31 -13.93 0.62 3.54
CA LEU A 31 -14.78 0.40 4.70
C LEU A 31 -14.28 -0.81 5.50
N ASN A 32 -14.10 -0.61 6.80
CA ASN A 32 -13.92 -1.69 7.74
C ASN A 32 -14.71 -1.41 9.04
N PRO A 33 -14.73 -2.32 10.03
CA PRO A 33 -15.53 -2.13 11.25
C PRO A 33 -15.24 -0.83 12.01
N ILE A 34 -14.01 -0.30 11.87
CA ILE A 34 -13.54 0.90 12.56
C ILE A 34 -13.52 2.10 11.61
N ASN A 35 -13.41 1.87 10.30
CA ASN A 35 -13.02 2.88 9.34
C ASN A 35 -14.07 3.10 8.25
N LYS A 36 -14.34 4.37 8.00
CA LYS A 36 -14.80 4.85 6.71
C LYS A 36 -13.75 5.78 6.13
N ILE A 37 -13.04 5.32 5.11
CA ILE A 37 -11.96 6.06 4.46
C ILE A 37 -12.41 6.40 3.04
N ILE A 38 -12.29 7.67 2.68
CA ILE A 38 -12.55 8.15 1.33
C ILE A 38 -11.30 8.84 0.83
N VAL A 39 -10.77 8.32 -0.27
CA VAL A 39 -9.56 8.83 -0.92
C VAL A 39 -9.97 9.51 -2.22
N LYS A 40 -9.50 10.72 -2.44
CA LYS A 40 -9.72 11.50 -3.66
C LYS A 40 -8.41 12.06 -4.17
N ILE A 41 -8.05 11.70 -5.40
CA ILE A 41 -6.85 12.20 -6.09
C ILE A 41 -7.20 13.52 -6.76
N ILE A 42 -6.57 14.61 -6.29
CA ILE A 42 -6.66 15.94 -6.91
C ILE A 42 -5.48 16.13 -7.86
N SER A 43 -4.29 15.73 -7.41
CA SER A 43 -3.06 15.61 -8.22
C SER A 43 -2.10 14.58 -7.60
N LYS A 44 -0.90 14.39 -8.16
CA LYS A 44 0.12 13.49 -7.57
C LYS A 44 0.57 13.93 -6.18
N ASP A 45 0.67 15.24 -6.01
CA ASP A 45 1.19 15.87 -4.80
C ASP A 45 0.06 16.26 -3.85
N GLU A 46 -1.19 16.05 -4.28
CA GLU A 46 -2.39 16.42 -3.57
C GLU A 46 -3.44 15.30 -3.62
N ILE A 47 -3.35 14.39 -2.66
CA ILE A 47 -4.30 13.30 -2.44
C ILE A 47 -5.03 13.58 -1.13
N GLN A 48 -6.33 13.80 -1.22
CA GLN A 48 -7.17 14.03 -0.05
C GLN A 48 -7.64 12.70 0.53
N VAL A 49 -7.37 12.47 1.81
CA VAL A 49 -7.92 11.34 2.57
C VAL A 49 -8.83 11.86 3.65
N ARG A 50 -10.10 11.48 3.58
CA ARG A 50 -11.08 11.69 4.65
C ARG A 50 -11.25 10.37 5.41
N TYR A 51 -11.15 10.40 6.73
CA TYR A 51 -11.36 9.22 7.57
C TYR A 51 -12.02 9.61 8.89
N ASN A 52 -12.69 8.66 9.53
CA ASN A 52 -13.32 8.89 10.83
C ASN A 52 -12.32 8.85 11.99
N TYR A 53 -12.53 9.72 12.98
CA TYR A 53 -11.81 9.80 14.25
C TYR A 53 -12.86 10.01 15.34
N TYR A 54 -13.16 8.95 16.08
CA TYR A 54 -14.37 8.89 16.93
C TYR A 54 -15.62 9.37 16.15
N ASP A 55 -16.33 10.36 16.67
CA ASP A 55 -17.54 10.95 16.07
C ASP A 55 -17.23 12.06 15.04
N GLU A 56 -15.95 12.30 14.75
CA GLU A 56 -15.49 13.33 13.82
C GLU A 56 -14.98 12.74 12.50
N ASN A 57 -14.90 13.57 11.47
CA ASN A 57 -14.20 13.26 10.24
C ASN A 57 -12.96 14.16 10.14
N LEU A 58 -11.80 13.53 10.00
CA LEU A 58 -10.56 14.23 9.70
C LEU A 58 -10.28 14.18 8.22
N ILE A 59 -9.63 15.24 7.73
CA ILE A 59 -9.13 15.35 6.37
C ILE A 59 -7.63 15.57 6.46
N VAL A 60 -6.87 14.77 5.72
CA VAL A 60 -5.42 14.93 5.55
C VAL A 60 -5.09 15.01 4.07
N MET A 61 -4.08 15.82 3.76
CA MET A 61 -3.53 15.95 2.41
C MET A 61 -2.21 15.18 2.36
N LEU A 62 -2.10 14.26 1.42
CA LEU A 62 -0.97 13.36 1.25
C LEU A 62 -0.45 13.43 -0.19
N THR A 63 0.73 12.85 -0.39
CA THR A 63 1.35 12.68 -1.70
C THR A 63 1.22 11.22 -2.15
N SER A 64 1.50 10.97 -3.42
CA SER A 64 1.60 9.59 -3.94
C SER A 64 2.65 8.72 -3.22
N GLU A 65 3.62 9.31 -2.53
CA GLU A 65 4.65 8.60 -1.76
C GLU A 65 4.17 8.21 -0.35
N THR A 66 3.33 9.03 0.27
CA THR A 66 2.92 8.87 1.68
C THR A 66 1.56 8.19 1.84
N ILE A 67 0.76 8.14 0.76
CA ILE A 67 -0.61 7.62 0.81
C ILE A 67 -0.70 6.16 1.24
N TYR A 68 0.20 5.29 0.77
CA TYR A 68 0.12 3.86 1.06
C TYR A 68 0.43 3.55 2.52
N ASP A 69 1.49 4.15 3.06
CA ASP A 69 1.87 4.01 4.46
C ASP A 69 0.77 4.52 5.41
N PHE A 70 0.20 5.69 5.09
CA PHE A 70 -0.90 6.24 5.86
C PHE A 70 -2.16 5.35 5.83
N LEU A 71 -2.46 4.75 4.67
CA LEU A 71 -3.59 3.85 4.55
C LEU A 71 -3.33 2.49 5.19
N GLU A 72 -2.11 1.96 5.17
CA GLU A 72 -1.74 0.78 5.95
C GLU A 72 -2.02 0.99 7.44
N ASP A 73 -1.55 2.12 8.00
CA ASP A 73 -1.79 2.46 9.40
C ASP A 73 -3.29 2.60 9.69
N LEU A 74 -4.05 3.22 8.79
CA LEU A 74 -5.51 3.30 8.95
C LEU A 74 -6.15 1.91 8.89
N LEU A 75 -5.86 1.10 7.88
CA LEU A 75 -6.52 -0.19 7.65
C LEU A 75 -6.19 -1.21 8.74
N THR A 76 -5.06 -1.07 9.42
CA THR A 76 -4.60 -1.98 10.48
C THR A 76 -4.88 -1.48 11.91
N ARG A 77 -5.37 -0.24 12.09
CA ARG A 77 -5.67 0.28 13.42
C ARG A 77 -6.80 -0.49 14.10
N ASP A 78 -6.69 -0.65 15.41
CA ASP A 78 -7.65 -1.35 16.27
C ASP A 78 -8.72 -0.41 16.87
N ASN A 79 -8.48 0.90 16.85
CA ASN A 79 -9.35 1.93 17.40
C ASN A 79 -9.32 3.19 16.53
N ALA A 80 -10.38 3.99 16.58
CA ALA A 80 -10.53 5.21 15.76
C ALA A 80 -9.68 6.40 16.28
N HIS A 81 -8.38 6.18 16.50
CA HIS A 81 -7.43 7.21 16.90
C HIS A 81 -6.83 7.94 15.69
N LYS A 82 -6.27 9.13 15.93
CA LYS A 82 -5.67 9.95 14.88
C LYS A 82 -4.34 9.33 14.42
N ILE A 83 -4.19 9.14 13.12
CA ILE A 83 -2.93 8.73 12.50
C ILE A 83 -2.14 9.98 12.12
N ASN A 84 -0.85 10.00 12.46
CA ASN A 84 0.07 11.03 12.02
C ASN A 84 0.76 10.56 10.75
N THR A 85 0.86 11.43 9.76
CA THR A 85 1.63 11.13 8.55
C THR A 85 3.09 10.90 8.92
N LYS A 86 3.61 9.74 8.57
CA LYS A 86 5.03 9.44 8.73
C LYS A 86 5.87 10.30 7.79
N THR A 87 6.97 10.80 8.32
CA THR A 87 8.03 11.43 7.53
C THR A 87 9.20 10.46 7.43
N GLY A 88 9.77 10.32 6.25
CA GLY A 88 10.83 9.34 6.01
C GLY A 88 11.08 9.14 4.52
N GLU A 89 12.02 8.26 4.23
CA GLU A 89 12.34 7.88 2.86
C GLU A 89 11.49 6.70 2.42
N LEU A 90 10.99 6.73 1.18
CA LEU A 90 10.25 5.62 0.57
C LEU A 90 11.17 4.40 0.39
N ILE A 91 10.66 3.20 0.63
CA ILE A 91 11.41 1.97 0.34
C ILE A 91 11.55 1.80 -1.18
N LEU A 92 12.75 2.02 -1.71
CA LEU A 92 13.07 1.87 -3.12
C LEU A 92 13.85 0.58 -3.37
N ILE A 93 13.35 -0.27 -4.29
CA ILE A 93 13.97 -1.57 -4.59
C ILE A 93 15.39 -1.40 -5.11
N GLU A 94 15.65 -0.40 -5.95
CA GLU A 94 16.97 -0.12 -6.49
C GLU A 94 18.01 0.22 -5.40
N LYS A 95 17.58 0.80 -4.26
CA LYS A 95 18.45 1.12 -3.13
C LYS A 95 18.70 -0.09 -2.22
N TRP A 96 17.74 -1.01 -2.18
CA TRP A 96 17.75 -2.21 -1.33
C TRP A 96 17.88 -3.51 -2.15
N LYS A 97 18.46 -3.41 -3.34
CA LYS A 97 18.46 -4.48 -4.34
C LYS A 97 19.12 -5.75 -3.83
N ASP A 98 20.25 -5.63 -3.13
CA ASP A 98 20.99 -6.76 -2.57
C ASP A 98 20.16 -7.56 -1.55
N GLU A 99 19.21 -6.91 -0.87
CA GLU A 99 18.33 -7.57 0.08
C GLU A 99 17.02 -8.04 -0.56
N LEU A 100 16.43 -7.26 -1.47
CA LEU A 100 15.07 -7.50 -1.98
C LEU A 100 15.01 -8.36 -3.26
N LYS A 101 16.09 -8.40 -4.05
CA LYS A 101 16.07 -9.01 -5.39
C LYS A 101 15.59 -10.47 -5.37
N ASP A 102 16.17 -11.29 -4.51
CA ASP A 102 15.87 -12.73 -4.50
C ASP A 102 14.42 -13.00 -4.08
N TYR A 103 13.86 -12.19 -3.19
CA TYR A 103 12.46 -12.29 -2.78
C TYR A 103 11.50 -11.90 -3.91
N ILE A 104 11.78 -10.80 -4.61
CA ILE A 104 10.96 -10.33 -5.74
C ILE A 104 11.01 -11.34 -6.89
N MET A 105 12.20 -11.86 -7.21
CA MET A 105 12.37 -12.85 -8.27
C MET A 105 11.68 -14.17 -7.91
N LYS A 106 11.75 -14.59 -6.64
CA LYS A 106 10.99 -15.75 -6.15
C LYS A 106 9.49 -15.57 -6.35
N ILE A 107 8.93 -14.43 -5.96
CA ILE A 107 7.49 -14.14 -6.15
C ILE A 107 7.12 -14.18 -7.63
N GLN A 108 7.95 -13.61 -8.51
CA GLN A 108 7.73 -13.65 -9.95
C GLN A 108 7.68 -15.09 -10.48
N LEU A 109 8.64 -15.93 -10.07
CA LEU A 109 8.67 -17.34 -10.46
C LEU A 109 7.47 -18.13 -9.92
N ASP A 110 7.11 -17.91 -8.65
CA ASP A 110 5.96 -18.54 -8.03
C ASP A 110 4.66 -18.16 -8.77
N LYS A 111 4.52 -16.90 -9.21
CA LYS A 111 3.38 -16.43 -10.00
C LYS A 111 3.36 -16.97 -11.44
N GLU A 112 4.52 -17.15 -12.06
CA GLU A 112 4.63 -17.78 -13.39
C GLU A 112 4.25 -19.25 -13.33
N TYR A 113 4.64 -19.94 -12.24
CA TYR A 113 4.31 -21.33 -11.99
C TYR A 113 2.82 -21.51 -11.67
N ASP A 114 2.29 -20.73 -10.72
CA ASP A 114 0.88 -20.73 -10.35
C ASP A 114 0.20 -19.41 -10.75
N ARG A 115 -0.51 -19.47 -11.89
CA ARG A 115 -1.29 -18.33 -12.39
C ARG A 115 -2.40 -17.90 -11.44
N TYR A 116 -2.87 -18.77 -10.55
CA TYR A 116 -3.90 -18.48 -9.55
C TYR A 116 -3.34 -18.02 -8.21
N LEU A 117 -2.02 -17.90 -8.08
CA LEU A 117 -1.39 -17.38 -6.88
C LEU A 117 -1.93 -15.97 -6.59
N LYS A 118 -2.62 -15.84 -5.46
CA LYS A 118 -3.24 -14.58 -5.02
C LYS A 118 -2.44 -13.86 -3.95
N HIS A 119 -1.77 -14.58 -3.06
CA HIS A 119 -1.15 -14.01 -1.88
C HIS A 119 0.10 -14.79 -1.50
N VAL A 120 1.19 -14.08 -1.24
CA VAL A 120 2.43 -14.64 -0.66
C VAL A 120 3.00 -13.61 0.30
N LYS A 121 3.37 -14.06 1.50
CA LYS A 121 4.12 -13.24 2.46
C LYS A 121 5.53 -13.82 2.62
N LEU A 122 6.54 -12.98 2.43
CA LEU A 122 7.95 -13.27 2.63
C LEU A 122 8.55 -12.23 3.58
N GLU A 123 9.68 -12.57 4.17
CA GLU A 123 10.39 -11.68 5.07
C GLU A 123 11.89 -11.74 4.80
N SER A 124 12.50 -10.56 4.69
CA SER A 124 13.94 -10.39 4.76
C SER A 124 14.36 -9.96 6.17
N MET A 125 15.63 -9.57 6.32
CA MET A 125 16.15 -9.08 7.59
C MET A 125 15.47 -7.78 8.02
N ARG A 126 15.36 -6.79 7.10
CA ARG A 126 14.78 -5.48 7.35
C ARG A 126 13.32 -5.35 6.91
N PHE A 127 12.90 -6.09 5.89
CA PHE A 127 11.62 -5.86 5.23
C PHE A 127 10.64 -7.03 5.37
N GLU A 128 9.36 -6.68 5.45
CA GLU A 128 8.27 -7.58 5.08
C GLU A 128 7.94 -7.33 3.60
N ILE A 129 7.89 -8.40 2.81
CA ILE A 129 7.55 -8.36 1.38
C ILE A 129 6.27 -9.17 1.20
N GLU A 130 5.20 -8.50 0.80
CA GLU A 130 3.90 -9.14 0.63
C GLU A 130 3.39 -8.95 -0.80
N TYR A 131 3.15 -10.05 -1.49
CA TYR A 131 2.51 -10.07 -2.79
C TYR A 131 1.01 -10.27 -2.62
N TYR A 132 0.20 -9.44 -3.28
CA TYR A 132 -1.24 -9.63 -3.34
C TYR A 132 -1.79 -9.25 -4.72
N ASP A 133 -2.36 -10.22 -5.43
CA ASP A 133 -3.09 -10.06 -6.71
C ASP A 133 -2.46 -9.07 -7.71
N GLY A 134 -1.13 -9.13 -7.84
CA GLY A 134 -0.37 -8.29 -8.79
C GLY A 134 0.34 -7.07 -8.19
N ILE A 135 0.15 -6.75 -6.91
CA ILE A 135 0.95 -5.75 -6.19
C ILE A 135 1.98 -6.40 -5.26
N ILE A 136 3.05 -5.65 -4.99
CA ILE A 136 4.06 -5.90 -3.96
C ILE A 136 3.96 -4.76 -2.95
N VAL A 137 3.75 -5.12 -1.68
CA VAL A 137 3.80 -4.22 -0.53
C VAL A 137 5.12 -4.47 0.20
N LEU A 138 5.91 -3.40 0.37
CA LEU A 138 7.17 -3.43 1.10
C LEU A 138 6.99 -2.64 2.39
N ARG A 139 7.20 -3.28 3.54
CA ARG A 139 7.13 -2.64 4.87
C ARG A 139 8.46 -2.75 5.57
N ASP A 140 8.90 -1.66 6.21
CA ASP A 140 10.10 -1.65 7.05
C ASP A 140 9.76 -2.12 8.47
N LYS A 141 10.38 -3.22 8.91
CA LYS A 141 10.17 -3.79 10.24
C LYS A 141 10.55 -2.82 11.36
N ASN A 142 11.53 -1.94 11.10
CA ASN A 142 11.98 -0.92 12.06
C ASN A 142 11.12 0.35 12.03
N LYS A 143 10.16 0.44 11.10
CA LYS A 143 9.29 1.61 10.90
C LYS A 143 10.07 2.91 10.68
N GLU A 144 11.25 2.88 10.07
CA GLU A 144 12.01 4.08 9.71
C GLU A 144 11.66 4.57 8.29
N LEU A 145 11.46 3.64 7.36
CA LEU A 145 11.15 3.93 5.96
C LEU A 145 9.65 3.84 5.68
N ILE A 146 9.17 4.62 4.71
CA ILE A 146 7.76 4.68 4.30
C ILE A 146 7.42 3.47 3.43
N THR A 147 6.29 2.83 3.72
CA THR A 147 5.74 1.71 2.95
C THR A 147 5.63 2.06 1.46
N ASN A 148 6.10 1.15 0.60
CA ASN A 148 5.96 1.30 -0.86
C ASN A 148 5.07 0.20 -1.44
N ILE A 149 4.22 0.57 -2.41
CA ILE A 149 3.35 -0.36 -3.14
C ILE A 149 3.56 -0.23 -4.64
N LEU A 150 3.99 -1.34 -5.24
CA LEU A 150 4.39 -1.42 -6.64
C LEU A 150 3.57 -2.50 -7.34
N MET A 151 3.32 -2.33 -8.63
CA MET A 151 2.90 -3.47 -9.46
C MET A 151 4.06 -4.47 -9.54
N LEU A 152 3.77 -5.77 -9.54
CA LEU A 152 4.80 -6.83 -9.62
C LEU A 152 5.78 -6.60 -10.78
N LYS A 153 5.26 -6.25 -11.97
CA LYS A 153 6.09 -5.93 -13.15
C LYS A 153 7.10 -4.80 -12.90
N ASN A 154 6.71 -3.78 -12.14
CA ASN A 154 7.58 -2.64 -11.82
C ASN A 154 8.61 -3.08 -10.77
N ALA A 155 8.18 -3.83 -9.75
CA ALA A 155 9.08 -4.37 -8.73
C ALA A 155 10.19 -5.24 -9.37
N VAL A 156 9.82 -6.12 -10.30
CA VAL A 156 10.77 -6.93 -11.07
C VAL A 156 11.72 -6.06 -11.90
N GLN A 157 11.21 -5.03 -12.58
CA GLN A 157 12.04 -4.11 -13.36
C GLN A 157 13.10 -3.41 -12.49
N HIS A 158 12.75 -3.01 -11.26
CA HIS A 158 13.70 -2.39 -10.33
C HIS A 158 14.66 -3.39 -9.68
N ALA A 159 14.32 -4.69 -9.64
CA ALA A 159 15.15 -5.75 -9.08
C ALA A 159 16.18 -6.32 -10.06
N ILE A 160 16.07 -6.04 -11.36
CA ILE A 160 16.99 -6.53 -12.41
C ILE A 160 18.22 -5.63 -12.54
#